data_AF-A0A3D0C7B2-F1
#
_entry.id   AF-A0A3D0C7B2-F1
#
_cell.length_a   1.000
_cell.length_b   1.000
_cell.length_c   1.000
_cell.angle_alpha   90.00
_cell.angle_beta   90.00
_cell.angle_gamma   90.00
#
_symmetry.space_group_name_H-M   'P 1'
#
loop_
_entity.id
_entity.type
_entity.pdbx_description
1 polymer ?
#
loop_
_entity_poly.entity_id
_entity_poly.type
_entity_poly.pdbx_seq_one_letter_code
_entity_poly.pdbx_strand_id
1 'polypeptide(L)'
;MLKIIGSIYLMKNTENTTETTTTDVTLGNVYVMTHSFFSDVVKIGCTTEEPEEYAKALSAKTIGEYSVAYSLQCNNPCKVKKQIKKYLDAQEYV
;
A
#
# COMPACT_ATOMS: atom_id res chain seq x y z
N MET A 1 -15.42 -22.00 -37.02
CA MET A 1 -14.36 -21.24 -36.33
C MET A 1 -15.02 -20.53 -35.16
N LEU A 2 -14.87 -21.07 -33.94
CA LEU A 2 -15.29 -20.42 -32.70
C LEU A 2 -14.29 -20.91 -31.62
N LYS A 3 -13.25 -20.10 -31.38
CA LYS A 3 -12.42 -20.13 -30.17
C LYS A 3 -13.12 -19.13 -29.21
N ILE A 4 -13.31 -19.40 -27.93
CA ILE A 4 -12.32 -19.34 -26.84
C ILE A 4 -12.97 -20.09 -25.66
N ILE A 5 -12.54 -21.32 -25.37
CA ILE A 5 -11.64 -21.70 -24.25
C ILE A 5 -12.14 -21.19 -22.89
N GLY A 6 -12.75 -22.11 -22.13
CA GLY A 6 -13.05 -21.90 -20.72
C GLY A 6 -11.77 -21.80 -19.91
N SER A 7 -11.63 -20.73 -19.14
CA SER A 7 -10.66 -20.67 -18.05
C SER A 7 -11.32 -21.18 -16.78
N ILE A 8 -11.15 -22.48 -16.59
CA ILE A 8 -11.18 -23.19 -15.32
C ILE A 8 -10.47 -22.35 -14.26
N TYR A 9 -11.17 -21.98 -13.19
CA TYR A 9 -10.55 -21.45 -11.98
C TYR A 9 -9.71 -22.56 -11.34
N LEU A 10 -8.39 -22.35 -11.26
CA LEU A 10 -7.48 -23.22 -10.52
C LEU A 10 -6.95 -22.46 -9.29
N MET A 11 -7.71 -22.48 -8.19
CA MET A 11 -7.16 -22.17 -6.87
C MET A 11 -6.28 -23.35 -6.45
N LYS A 12 -4.97 -23.17 -6.50
CA LYS A 12 -4.03 -23.99 -5.74
C LYS A 12 -3.61 -23.19 -4.51
N ASN A 13 -4.17 -23.56 -3.37
CA ASN A 13 -3.62 -23.19 -2.09
C ASN A 13 -2.33 -24.01 -1.90
N THR A 14 -1.21 -23.33 -1.70
CA THR A 14 0.02 -23.98 -1.27
C THR A 14 0.64 -23.05 -0.24
N GLU A 15 0.38 -23.37 1.02
CA GLU A 15 1.24 -22.98 2.12
C GLU A 15 2.64 -23.51 1.80
N ASN A 16 3.56 -22.61 1.49
CA ASN A 16 4.97 -22.94 1.49
C ASN A 16 5.63 -22.09 2.57
N THR A 17 5.70 -22.69 3.77
CA THR A 17 6.59 -22.26 4.84
C THR A 17 8.02 -22.54 4.37
N THR A 18 8.61 -21.56 3.70
CA THR A 18 10.07 -21.45 3.62
C THR A 18 10.49 -20.40 4.63
N GLU A 19 10.81 -20.87 5.83
CA GLU A 19 11.68 -20.16 6.75
C GLU A 19 13.05 -20.02 6.07
N THR A 20 13.24 -18.90 5.39
CA THR A 20 14.56 -18.43 4.99
C THR A 20 14.90 -17.27 5.93
N THR A 21 15.68 -17.57 6.95
CA THR A 21 16.27 -16.62 7.91
C THR A 21 17.31 -15.74 7.23
N THR A 22 16.82 -14.81 6.42
CA THR A 22 17.40 -13.49 6.14
C THR A 22 16.21 -12.64 5.69
N THR A 23 15.38 -12.22 6.64
CA THR A 23 14.34 -11.24 6.33
C THR A 23 15.05 -9.97 5.90
N ASP A 24 15.02 -9.66 4.61
CA ASP A 24 15.45 -8.37 4.09
C ASP A 24 14.54 -7.31 4.72
N VAL A 25 14.98 -6.79 5.88
CA VAL A 25 14.24 -5.78 6.62
C VAL A 25 14.39 -4.49 5.84
N THR A 26 13.48 -4.27 4.91
CA THR A 26 13.43 -3.03 4.15
C THR A 26 12.98 -1.90 5.08
N LEU A 27 13.92 -1.03 5.42
CA LEU A 27 13.65 0.22 6.11
C LEU A 27 12.98 1.18 5.12
N GLY A 28 11.90 1.81 5.52
CA GLY A 28 11.22 2.82 4.73
C GLY A 28 10.15 3.52 5.56
N ASN A 29 9.20 4.15 4.89
CA ASN A 29 8.17 4.97 5.53
C ASN A 29 6.78 4.41 5.25
N VAL A 30 5.94 4.37 6.27
CA VAL A 30 4.49 4.46 6.10
C VAL A 30 4.11 5.92 6.11
N TYR A 31 3.17 6.31 5.26
CA TYR A 31 2.70 7.69 5.19
C TYR A 31 1.17 7.75 5.13
N VAL A 32 0.65 8.90 5.55
CA VAL A 32 -0.70 9.37 5.30
C VAL A 32 -0.59 10.66 4.52
N MET A 33 -1.23 10.72 3.36
CA MET A 33 -1.27 11.92 2.52
C MET A 33 -2.71 12.38 2.33
N THR A 34 -2.88 13.70 2.25
CA THR A 34 -4.10 14.34 1.77
C THR A 34 -3.96 14.67 0.29
N HIS A 35 -5.08 14.95 -0.39
CA HIS A 35 -5.09 15.39 -1.78
C HIS A 35 -5.93 16.65 -1.93
N SER A 36 -5.47 17.64 -2.70
CA SER A 36 -6.12 18.96 -2.79
C SER A 36 -7.56 18.92 -3.32
N PHE A 37 -7.95 17.89 -4.07
CA PHE A 37 -9.33 17.71 -4.58
C PHE A 37 -10.24 16.86 -3.70
N PHE A 38 -9.70 16.16 -2.71
CA PHE A 38 -10.48 15.23 -1.87
C PHE A 38 -10.29 15.58 -0.40
N SER A 39 -11.23 16.32 0.19
CA SER A 39 -11.17 16.75 1.59
C SER A 39 -11.37 15.58 2.58
N ASP A 40 -12.14 14.57 2.17
CA ASP A 40 -12.63 13.52 3.08
C ASP A 40 -11.92 12.17 2.85
N VAL A 41 -10.88 12.17 2.02
CA VAL A 41 -10.13 10.96 1.66
C VAL A 41 -8.66 11.16 1.96
N VAL A 42 -8.09 10.19 2.67
CA VAL A 42 -6.65 10.10 2.89
C VAL A 42 -6.05 8.91 2.14
N LYS A 43 -4.84 9.08 1.64
CA LYS A 43 -4.04 8.01 1.04
C LYS A 43 -3.06 7.47 2.07
N ILE A 44 -3.24 6.21 2.45
CA ILE A 44 -2.29 5.49 3.32
C ILE A 44 -1.41 4.60 2.46
N GLY A 45 -0.09 4.78 2.56
CA GLY A 45 0.86 4.09 1.70
C GLY A 45 2.16 3.71 2.39
N CYS A 46 3.05 3.10 1.62
CA CYS A 46 4.42 2.79 2.01
C CYS A 46 5.36 3.22 0.88
N THR A 47 6.56 3.70 1.22
CA THR A 47 7.63 4.02 0.28
C THR A 47 9.00 3.79 0.91
N THR A 48 10.02 3.51 0.12
CA THR A 48 11.43 3.52 0.55
C THR A 48 12.08 4.89 0.39
N GLU A 49 11.41 5.81 -0.30
CA GLU A 49 11.86 7.19 -0.52
C GLU A 49 11.49 8.09 0.67
N GLU A 50 11.97 9.34 0.62
CA GLU A 50 11.51 10.39 1.52
C GLU A 50 10.03 10.74 1.17
N PRO A 51 9.10 10.74 2.15
CA PRO A 51 7.67 10.91 1.88
C PRO A 51 7.28 12.19 1.15
N GLU A 52 7.92 13.33 1.42
CA GLU A 52 7.62 14.61 0.75
C GLU A 52 8.09 14.62 -0.70
N GLU A 53 9.25 14.05 -1.00
CA GLU A 53 9.75 13.84 -2.37
C GLU A 53 8.82 12.93 -3.16
N TYR A 54 8.37 11.83 -2.54
CA TYR A 54 7.42 10.92 -3.15
C TYR A 54 6.05 11.60 -3.39
N ALA A 55 5.59 12.45 -2.47
CA ALA A 55 4.36 13.24 -2.65
C ALA A 55 4.46 14.15 -3.87
N LYS A 56 5.56 14.91 -4.00
CA LYS A 56 5.81 15.78 -5.18
C LYS A 56 5.85 14.97 -6.48
N ALA A 57 6.50 13.80 -6.47
CA ALA A 57 6.57 12.93 -7.62
C ALA A 57 5.20 12.36 -8.03
N LEU A 58 4.30 12.15 -7.07
CA LEU A 58 2.90 11.77 -7.33
C LEU A 58 2.10 12.95 -7.88
N SER A 59 2.17 14.12 -7.24
CA SER A 59 1.50 15.34 -7.70
C SER A 59 1.83 15.65 -9.17
N ALA A 60 3.09 15.54 -9.56
CA ALA A 60 3.53 15.79 -10.94
C ALA A 60 2.86 14.89 -11.99
N LYS A 61 2.22 13.79 -11.58
CA LYS A 61 1.55 12.81 -12.44
C LYS A 61 0.03 12.86 -12.33
N THR A 62 -0.53 13.69 -11.45
CA THR A 62 -1.97 13.76 -11.17
C THR A 62 -2.48 15.20 -11.26
N ILE A 63 -3.77 15.38 -11.46
CA ILE A 63 -4.39 16.71 -11.32
C ILE A 63 -4.66 16.93 -9.83
N GLY A 64 -4.09 17.98 -9.26
CA GLY A 64 -4.10 18.24 -7.82
C GLY A 64 -2.79 17.84 -7.16
N GLU A 65 -2.70 18.13 -5.86
CA GLU A 65 -1.46 18.01 -5.09
C GLU A 65 -1.64 17.01 -3.95
N TYR A 66 -0.70 16.09 -3.82
CA TYR A 66 -0.53 15.30 -2.61
C TYR A 66 0.36 16.04 -1.62
N SER A 67 -0.01 15.99 -0.34
CA SER A 67 0.80 16.51 0.77
C SER A 67 0.86 15.49 1.90
N VAL A 68 2.03 15.31 2.51
CA VAL A 68 2.18 14.42 3.66
C VAL A 68 1.52 15.05 4.89
N ALA A 69 0.54 14.34 5.45
CA ALA A 69 -0.06 14.71 6.74
C ALA A 69 0.68 14.04 7.91
N TYR A 70 1.19 12.83 7.68
CA TYR A 70 1.96 12.09 8.67
C TYR A 70 2.88 11.06 7.99
N SER A 71 4.05 10.81 8.57
CA SER A 71 4.92 9.72 8.17
C SER A 71 5.61 9.08 9.37
N LEU A 72 5.90 7.78 9.26
CA LEU A 72 6.65 7.03 10.25
C LEU A 72 7.63 6.10 9.56
N GLN A 73 8.91 6.27 9.87
CA GLN A 73 9.95 5.36 9.44
C GLN A 73 9.84 4.05 10.24
N CYS A 74 9.81 2.93 9.54
CA CYS A 74 9.70 1.61 10.15
C CYS A 74 10.26 0.51 9.26
N ASN A 75 10.50 -0.64 9.90
CA ASN A 75 10.87 -1.87 9.24
C ASN A 75 9.64 -2.51 8.58
N ASN A 76 9.77 -2.93 7.31
CA ASN A 76 8.69 -3.51 6.53
C ASN A 76 7.45 -2.59 6.44
N PRO A 77 7.60 -1.35 5.93
CA PRO A 77 6.53 -0.35 5.95
C PRO A 77 5.25 -0.85 5.25
N CYS A 78 5.38 -1.63 4.17
CA CYS A 78 4.21 -2.18 3.49
C CYS A 78 3.44 -3.24 4.32
N LYS A 79 4.10 -3.90 5.28
CA LYS A 79 3.42 -4.78 6.25
C LYS A 79 2.65 -3.95 7.27
N VAL A 80 3.24 -2.88 7.79
CA VAL A 80 2.58 -1.93 8.70
C VAL A 80 1.35 -1.30 8.02
N LYS A 81 1.48 -0.84 6.76
CA LYS A 81 0.36 -0.34 5.94
C LYS A 81 -0.81 -1.34 5.90
N LYS A 82 -0.54 -2.63 5.67
CA LYS A 82 -1.57 -3.68 5.63
C LYS A 82 -2.28 -3.84 6.97
N GLN A 83 -1.54 -3.73 8.09
CA GLN A 83 -2.12 -3.80 9.43
C GLN A 83 -3.02 -2.61 9.72
N ILE A 84 -2.59 -1.39 9.37
CA ILE A 84 -3.41 -0.17 9.50
C ILE A 84 -4.70 -0.33 8.70
N LYS A 85 -4.62 -0.75 7.42
CA LYS A 85 -5.80 -0.97 6.59
C LYS A 85 -6.76 -1.98 7.23
N LYS A 86 -6.24 -3.13 7.68
CA LYS A 86 -7.07 -4.16 8.35
C LYS A 86 -7.77 -3.63 9.60
N TYR A 87 -7.10 -2.78 10.39
CA TYR A 87 -7.69 -2.17 11.57
C TYR A 87 -8.80 -1.17 11.23
N LEU A 88 -8.61 -0.36 10.18
CA LEU A 88 -9.64 0.57 9.71
C LEU A 88 -10.84 -0.16 9.11
N ASP A 89 -10.61 -1.18 8.27
CA ASP A 89 -11.66 -2.01 7.69
C ASP A 89 -12.47 -2.75 8.79
N ALA A 90 -11.82 -3.14 9.89
CA ALA A 90 -12.50 -3.79 11.02
C ALA A 90 -13.36 -2.82 11.86
N GLN A 91 -13.10 -1.51 11.78
CA GLN A 91 -13.86 -0.48 12.49
C GLN A 91 -15.10 0.01 11.73
N GLU A 92 -15.31 -0.43 10.49
CA GLU A 92 -16.51 -0.10 9.70
C GLU A 92 -17.82 -0.70 10.30
N TYR A 93 -17.73 -1.42 11.42
CA TYR A 93 -18.85 -2.10 12.11
C TYR A 93 -19.03 -1.73 13.60
N VAL A 94 -18.51 -0.59 14.07
CA VAL A 94 -18.71 -0.12 15.46
C VAL A 94 -19.60 1.12 15.51
#